data_AF-A0A062UTY9-F1
#
_entry.id   AF-A0A062UTY9-F1
#
_cell.length_a   1.000
_cell.length_b   1.000
_cell.length_c   1.000
_cell.angle_alpha   90.00
_cell.angle_beta   90.00
_cell.angle_gamma   90.00
#
_symmetry.space_group_name_H-M   'P 1'
#
loop_
_entity.id
_entity.type
_entity.pdbx_description
1 polymer ?
#
loop_
_entity_poly.entity_id
_entity_poly.type
_entity_poly.pdbx_seq_one_letter_code
_entity_poly.pdbx_strand_id
1 'polypeptide(L)'
;MVRTQRKNLTGWLGLLIIFTLLLVVALSSQTALSSLAVKFSKSDVRLLSNGSVVPDAGSMIFTTDEGAAMILHTSELPANNAVTVWWVIFNRPENCTAGDNQSRCGMGDLENNMTQPSVMFAAGTVSNARGNASFGAHLPVGDTEGCQAGLPCGEGLTNPMGADINLIVRDHGPLVPEALPDQILTFGGGCNNAPPGTGTPGQFACEDLQGSVHEN
;
A
#
# COMPACT_ATOMS: atom_id res chain seq x y z
N MET A 1 16.09 65.17 85.42
CA MET A 1 15.56 63.78 85.48
C MET A 1 15.22 63.37 84.05
N VAL A 2 16.06 62.71 83.25
CA VAL A 2 16.70 61.37 83.37
C VAL A 2 15.71 60.23 83.66
N ARG A 3 15.22 59.61 82.56
CA ARG A 3 14.97 58.17 82.29
C ARG A 3 13.99 58.13 81.10
N THR A 4 14.35 57.86 79.84
CA THR A 4 15.09 56.74 79.23
C THR A 4 14.45 55.36 79.45
N GLN A 5 13.80 54.82 78.41
CA GLN A 5 13.94 53.46 77.83
C GLN A 5 13.01 53.41 76.59
N ARG A 6 13.54 53.40 75.35
CA ARG A 6 13.93 52.21 74.54
C ARG A 6 12.73 51.26 74.33
N LYS A 7 12.35 50.82 73.13
CA LYS A 7 13.12 50.21 72.01
C LYS A 7 12.30 50.45 70.71
N ASN A 8 12.84 50.85 69.55
CA ASN A 8 13.66 50.06 68.60
C ASN A 8 13.03 48.68 68.33
N LEU A 9 12.85 48.15 67.13
CA LEU A 9 13.44 48.38 65.82
C LEU A 9 12.71 47.39 64.87
N THR A 10 12.67 47.67 63.56
CA THR A 10 12.73 46.70 62.44
C THR A 10 11.75 45.51 62.39
N GLY A 11 11.08 45.20 61.29
CA GLY A 11 11.32 45.58 59.91
C GLY A 11 10.84 44.46 58.98
N TRP A 12 10.81 44.82 57.70
CA TRP A 12 11.04 43.97 56.53
C TRP A 12 9.88 43.16 55.95
N LEU A 13 9.64 43.52 54.69
CA LEU A 13 9.06 42.75 53.58
C LEU A 13 9.17 41.23 53.77
N GLY A 14 8.06 40.54 53.50
CA GLY A 14 8.06 39.11 53.25
C GLY A 14 6.76 38.67 52.59
N LEU A 15 6.85 38.35 51.29
CA LEU A 15 6.16 37.26 50.58
C LEU A 15 4.65 37.08 50.88
N LEU A 16 3.73 37.43 49.97
CA LEU A 16 3.42 36.66 48.75
C LEU A 16 3.48 35.14 49.02
N ILE A 17 2.37 34.56 49.50
CA ILE A 17 2.01 33.15 49.79
C ILE A 17 0.92 33.32 50.88
N ILE A 18 -0.38 33.09 50.71
CA ILE A 18 -1.11 31.82 50.61
C ILE A 18 -2.52 32.17 50.10
N PHE A 19 -2.76 32.12 48.78
CA PHE A 19 -4.11 31.94 48.23
C PHE A 19 -4.19 30.49 47.74
N THR A 20 -4.17 29.59 48.72
CA THR A 20 -4.67 28.23 48.57
C THR A 20 -6.14 28.28 48.14
N LEU A 21 -6.68 27.42 47.30
CA LEU A 21 -6.18 26.28 46.54
C LEU A 21 -7.48 25.73 45.94
N LEU A 22 -7.87 26.15 44.74
CA LEU A 22 -8.97 25.54 43.97
C LEU A 22 -8.89 26.03 42.52
N LEU A 23 -7.67 26.03 41.96
CA LEU A 23 -7.52 25.94 40.51
C LEU A 23 -7.72 24.45 40.20
N VAL A 24 -8.96 24.06 39.92
CA VAL A 24 -9.23 22.80 39.22
C VAL A 24 -8.58 22.97 37.85
N VAL A 25 -7.32 22.56 37.74
CA VAL A 25 -6.71 22.32 36.44
C VAL A 25 -7.45 21.12 35.90
N ALA A 26 -8.54 21.37 35.18
CA ALA A 26 -9.05 20.41 34.23
C ALA A 26 -7.92 20.21 33.21
N LEU A 27 -7.03 19.25 33.48
CA LEU A 27 -6.26 18.59 32.44
C LEU A 27 -7.31 17.89 31.59
N SER A 28 -7.89 18.64 30.65
CA SER A 28 -8.53 18.06 29.49
C SER A 28 -7.42 17.37 28.71
N SER A 29 -7.15 16.12 29.06
CA SER A 29 -6.45 15.17 28.21
C SER A 29 -7.33 14.96 26.99
N GLN A 30 -7.29 15.92 26.07
CA GLN A 30 -7.76 15.72 24.71
C GLN A 30 -6.75 14.76 24.10
N THR A 31 -6.95 13.47 24.30
CA THR A 31 -6.47 12.47 23.34
C THR A 31 -7.16 12.84 22.05
N ALA A 32 -6.50 13.62 21.21
CA ALA A 32 -6.89 13.75 19.82
C ALA A 32 -6.90 12.32 19.29
N LEU A 33 -8.10 11.75 19.14
CA LEU A 33 -8.28 10.61 18.27
C LEU A 33 -7.93 11.19 16.90
N SER A 34 -6.68 11.02 16.45
CA SER A 34 -6.36 11.22 15.05
C SER A 34 -7.35 10.34 14.30
N SER A 35 -8.30 10.98 13.63
CA SER A 35 -9.08 10.32 12.59
C SER A 35 -8.05 9.79 11.62
N LEU A 36 -7.78 8.48 11.65
CA LEU A 36 -6.99 7.84 10.60
C LEU A 36 -7.75 8.15 9.30
N ALA A 37 -7.20 9.05 8.49
CA ALA A 37 -7.78 9.35 7.20
C ALA A 37 -7.67 8.06 6.38
N VAL A 38 -8.81 7.42 6.13
CA VAL A 38 -8.90 6.25 5.26
C VAL A 38 -9.45 6.71 3.93
N LYS A 39 -8.66 6.58 2.87
CA LYS A 39 -9.15 6.70 1.51
C LYS A 39 -9.61 5.32 1.04
N PHE A 40 -10.78 5.29 0.42
CA PHE A 40 -11.36 4.09 -0.18
C PHE A 40 -11.50 4.29 -1.68
N SER A 41 -11.09 3.28 -2.45
CA SER A 41 -11.25 3.25 -3.90
C SER A 41 -11.78 1.90 -4.35
N LYS A 42 -12.65 1.90 -5.36
CA LYS A 42 -13.16 0.71 -6.04
C LYS A 42 -12.85 0.82 -7.53
N SER A 43 -12.48 -0.28 -8.16
CA SER A 43 -12.22 -0.34 -9.59
C SER A 43 -12.81 -1.59 -10.23
N ASP A 44 -13.16 -1.48 -11.51
CA ASP A 44 -13.49 -2.65 -12.32
C ASP A 44 -12.20 -3.43 -12.60
N VAL A 45 -12.29 -4.75 -12.66
CA VAL A 45 -11.23 -5.57 -13.25
C VAL A 45 -11.46 -5.61 -14.76
N ARG A 46 -10.41 -5.38 -15.54
CA ARG A 46 -10.44 -5.32 -17.00
C ARG A 46 -9.44 -6.29 -17.60
N LEU A 47 -9.76 -6.86 -18.77
CA LEU A 47 -8.79 -7.60 -19.57
C LEU A 47 -7.72 -6.64 -20.09
N LEU A 48 -6.44 -6.98 -19.91
CA LEU A 48 -5.34 -6.13 -20.41
C LEU A 48 -5.22 -6.16 -21.93
N SER A 49 -5.72 -7.22 -22.58
CA SER A 49 -5.66 -7.38 -24.03
C SER A 49 -6.54 -6.38 -24.81
N ASN A 50 -7.64 -5.91 -24.23
CA ASN A 50 -8.61 -5.06 -24.93
C ASN A 50 -9.36 -4.04 -24.05
N GLY A 51 -9.13 -4.02 -22.74
CA GLY A 51 -9.76 -3.09 -21.79
C GLY A 51 -11.21 -3.39 -21.43
N SER A 52 -11.80 -4.50 -21.89
CA SER A 52 -13.16 -4.87 -21.54
C SER A 52 -13.27 -5.25 -20.06
N VAL A 53 -14.37 -4.87 -19.42
CA VAL A 53 -14.68 -5.24 -18.03
C VAL A 53 -14.86 -6.75 -17.94
N VAL A 54 -14.22 -7.37 -16.96
CA VAL A 54 -14.38 -8.78 -16.62
C VAL A 54 -15.69 -8.93 -15.81
N PRO A 55 -16.66 -9.76 -16.26
CA PRO A 55 -17.92 -9.95 -15.56
C PRO A 55 -17.75 -10.45 -14.13
N ASP A 56 -18.60 -9.97 -13.21
CA ASP A 56 -18.60 -10.35 -11.79
C ASP A 56 -17.27 -10.10 -11.05
N ALA A 57 -16.34 -9.33 -11.63
CA ALA A 57 -15.03 -9.03 -11.05
C ALA A 57 -14.95 -7.58 -10.53
N GLY A 58 -14.05 -7.33 -9.60
CA GLY A 58 -13.83 -6.00 -9.03
C GLY A 58 -12.80 -5.99 -7.92
N SER A 59 -12.24 -4.81 -7.66
CA SER A 59 -11.23 -4.61 -6.63
C SER A 59 -11.55 -3.40 -5.76
N MET A 60 -11.04 -3.44 -4.54
CA MET A 60 -11.11 -2.36 -3.57
C MET A 60 -9.73 -2.15 -2.96
N ILE A 61 -9.36 -0.89 -2.77
CA ILE A 61 -8.16 -0.48 -2.02
C ILE A 61 -8.57 0.47 -0.90
N PHE A 62 -8.00 0.23 0.28
CA PHE A 62 -8.06 1.11 1.43
C PHE A 62 -6.66 1.64 1.70
N THR A 63 -6.46 2.96 1.64
CA THR A 63 -5.18 3.58 1.99
C THR A 63 -5.29 4.45 3.23
N THR A 64 -4.20 4.46 3.98
CA THR A 64 -3.95 5.34 5.13
C THR A 64 -2.53 5.87 5.03
N ASP A 65 -2.12 6.77 5.92
CA ASP A 65 -0.72 7.21 5.98
C ASP A 65 0.28 6.06 6.25
N GLU A 66 -0.19 4.92 6.76
CA GLU A 66 0.65 3.77 7.10
C GLU A 66 0.77 2.73 5.96
N GLY A 67 -0.04 2.83 4.92
CA GLY A 67 0.01 1.88 3.80
C GLY A 67 -1.31 1.65 3.06
N ALA A 68 -1.37 0.55 2.33
CA ALA A 68 -2.51 0.13 1.52
C ALA A 68 -2.96 -1.30 1.86
N ALA A 69 -4.26 -1.54 1.86
CA ALA A 69 -4.85 -2.87 1.87
C ALA A 69 -5.72 -3.06 0.63
N MET A 70 -5.67 -4.23 0.00
CA MET A 70 -6.50 -4.55 -1.16
C MET A 70 -7.33 -5.81 -0.96
N ILE A 71 -8.48 -5.81 -1.61
CA ILE A 71 -9.28 -7.02 -1.89
C ILE A 71 -9.55 -7.01 -3.39
N LEU A 72 -9.26 -8.11 -4.07
CA LEU A 72 -9.57 -8.30 -5.48
C LEU A 72 -10.32 -9.61 -5.66
N HIS A 73 -11.47 -9.55 -6.32
CA HIS A 73 -12.19 -10.71 -6.81
C HIS A 73 -12.19 -10.70 -8.33
N THR A 74 -11.94 -11.84 -8.95
CA THR A 74 -11.99 -11.94 -10.41
C THR A 74 -12.47 -13.30 -10.91
N SER A 75 -12.80 -13.31 -12.20
CA SER A 75 -13.35 -14.43 -12.96
C SER A 75 -12.65 -14.53 -14.33
N GLU A 76 -13.12 -15.44 -15.20
CA GLU A 76 -12.59 -15.64 -16.56
C GLU A 76 -11.09 -15.97 -16.64
N LEU A 77 -10.49 -16.41 -15.54
CA LEU A 77 -9.13 -16.95 -15.54
C LEU A 77 -9.15 -18.37 -16.14
N PRO A 78 -8.04 -18.83 -16.75
CA PRO A 78 -7.87 -20.24 -17.04
C PRO A 78 -8.06 -21.07 -15.76
N ALA A 79 -8.88 -22.13 -15.82
CA ALA A 79 -9.27 -22.89 -14.64
C ALA A 79 -8.14 -23.78 -14.12
N ASN A 80 -7.94 -23.80 -12.80
CA ASN A 80 -6.88 -24.55 -12.09
C ASN A 80 -5.46 -24.12 -12.43
N ASN A 81 -5.28 -22.87 -12.86
CA ASN A 81 -3.97 -22.27 -13.06
C ASN A 81 -3.47 -21.59 -11.79
N ALA A 82 -2.15 -21.59 -11.62
CA ALA A 82 -1.51 -20.75 -10.61
C ALA A 82 -1.56 -19.29 -11.07
N VAL A 83 -1.96 -18.40 -10.18
CA VAL A 83 -2.18 -16.98 -10.47
C VAL A 83 -1.66 -16.11 -9.35
N THR A 84 -1.06 -14.97 -9.69
CA THR A 84 -0.54 -13.99 -8.74
C THR A 84 -1.17 -12.62 -8.97
N VAL A 85 -1.15 -11.79 -7.94
CA VAL A 85 -1.47 -10.36 -8.02
C VAL A 85 -0.23 -9.56 -7.63
N TRP A 86 0.03 -8.52 -8.41
CA TRP A 86 1.14 -7.59 -8.21
C TRP A 86 0.61 -6.18 -7.96
N TRP A 87 1.19 -5.53 -6.95
CA TRP A 87 1.10 -4.10 -6.79
C TRP A 87 1.98 -3.44 -7.85
N VAL A 88 1.41 -2.53 -8.63
CA VAL A 88 2.16 -1.63 -9.50
C VAL A 88 1.89 -0.21 -9.01
N ILE A 89 2.89 0.39 -8.40
CA ILE A 89 2.77 1.61 -7.61
C ILE A 89 3.49 2.73 -8.34
N PHE A 90 2.84 3.90 -8.40
CA PHE A 90 3.47 5.15 -8.83
C PHE A 90 3.27 6.17 -7.71
N ASN A 91 4.32 6.42 -6.91
CA ASN A 91 4.22 7.33 -5.76
C ASN A 91 4.10 8.81 -6.15
N ARG A 92 4.48 9.14 -7.39
CA ARG A 92 4.39 10.48 -7.97
C ARG A 92 3.67 10.45 -9.32
N PRO A 93 2.37 10.13 -9.32
CA PRO A 93 1.63 9.89 -10.55
C PRO A 93 1.43 11.16 -11.39
N GLU A 94 1.64 12.35 -10.82
CA GLU A 94 1.69 13.62 -11.54
C GLU A 94 2.83 13.71 -12.58
N ASN A 95 3.84 12.84 -12.47
CA ASN A 95 4.96 12.75 -13.41
C ASN A 95 4.77 11.68 -14.49
N CYS A 96 3.61 11.00 -14.50
CA CYS A 96 3.31 9.99 -15.51
C CYS A 96 3.06 10.62 -16.88
N THR A 97 3.57 9.94 -17.91
CA THR A 97 3.54 10.39 -19.32
C THR A 97 3.16 9.29 -20.30
N ALA A 98 3.11 8.04 -19.83
CA ALA A 98 2.83 6.86 -20.64
C ALA A 98 1.48 6.21 -20.30
N GLY A 99 0.55 6.99 -19.73
CA GLY A 99 -0.83 6.59 -19.52
C GLY A 99 -1.59 6.31 -20.82
N ASP A 100 -2.79 5.76 -20.67
CA ASP A 100 -3.72 5.44 -21.73
C ASP A 100 -5.15 5.89 -21.38
N ASN A 101 -6.15 5.38 -22.10
CA ASN A 101 -7.56 5.72 -21.84
C ASN A 101 -8.10 5.09 -20.54
N GLN A 102 -7.35 4.22 -19.87
CA GLN A 102 -7.75 3.51 -18.65
C GLN A 102 -7.02 4.01 -17.41
N SER A 103 -5.82 4.58 -17.57
CA SER A 103 -4.96 5.02 -16.48
C SER A 103 -4.04 6.18 -16.86
N ARG A 104 -3.79 7.08 -15.92
CA ARG A 104 -2.80 8.15 -16.02
C ARG A 104 -1.37 7.62 -16.11
N CYS A 105 -1.06 6.54 -15.40
CA CYS A 105 0.26 5.90 -15.38
C CYS A 105 0.20 4.55 -16.08
N GLY A 106 1.07 4.35 -17.08
CA GLY A 106 1.12 3.11 -17.85
C GLY A 106 2.47 2.39 -17.76
N MET A 107 2.61 1.31 -18.53
CA MET A 107 3.82 0.47 -18.51
C MET A 107 5.11 1.25 -18.86
N GLY A 108 5.03 2.27 -19.72
CA GLY A 108 6.20 3.10 -20.03
C GLY A 108 6.68 3.97 -18.86
N ASP A 109 5.83 4.20 -17.85
CA ASP A 109 6.19 4.97 -16.66
C ASP A 109 6.95 4.14 -15.62
N LEU A 110 7.04 2.82 -15.80
CA LEU A 110 7.82 1.92 -14.94
C LEU A 110 9.34 2.13 -15.05
N GLU A 111 9.80 2.69 -16.17
CA GLU A 111 11.20 3.06 -16.40
C GLU A 111 11.47 4.53 -16.05
N ASN A 112 10.43 5.32 -15.77
CA ASN A 112 10.54 6.72 -15.43
C ASN A 112 10.71 6.90 -13.92
N ASN A 113 11.95 7.04 -13.45
CA ASN A 113 12.23 7.24 -12.02
C ASN A 113 11.55 8.46 -11.39
N MET A 114 11.07 9.43 -12.18
CA MET A 114 10.31 10.58 -11.66
C MET A 114 8.93 10.20 -11.13
N THR A 115 8.34 9.10 -11.59
CA THR A 115 7.06 8.55 -11.09
C THR A 115 7.26 7.73 -9.81
N GLN A 116 8.51 7.44 -9.45
CA GLN A 116 8.92 6.60 -8.33
C GLN A 116 8.19 5.24 -8.34
N PRO A 117 8.37 4.45 -9.41
CA PRO A 117 7.62 3.23 -9.60
C PRO A 117 8.11 2.10 -8.69
N SER A 118 7.22 1.20 -8.31
CA SER A 118 7.57 -0.09 -7.69
C SER A 118 6.59 -1.17 -8.11
N VAL A 119 7.10 -2.35 -8.42
CA VAL A 119 6.32 -3.55 -8.71
C VAL A 119 6.61 -4.58 -7.63
N MET A 120 5.57 -4.95 -6.88
CA MET A 120 5.72 -5.80 -5.69
C MET A 120 4.70 -6.92 -5.65
N PHE A 121 5.12 -8.08 -5.16
CA PHE A 121 4.22 -9.20 -4.92
C PHE A 121 3.13 -8.79 -3.92
N ALA A 122 1.88 -9.12 -4.23
CA ALA A 122 0.75 -8.86 -3.34
C ALA A 122 0.20 -10.16 -2.75
N ALA A 123 -0.19 -11.09 -3.61
CA ALA A 123 -0.80 -12.36 -3.22
C ALA A 123 -0.73 -13.37 -4.37
N GLY A 124 -0.92 -14.65 -4.07
CA GLY A 124 -1.04 -15.69 -5.07
C GLY A 124 -1.95 -16.82 -4.62
N THR A 125 -2.56 -17.50 -5.58
CA THR A 125 -3.48 -18.62 -5.36
C THR A 125 -3.59 -19.48 -6.61
N VAL A 126 -4.47 -20.48 -6.58
CA VAL A 126 -4.87 -21.26 -7.75
C VAL A 126 -6.31 -20.90 -8.09
N SER A 127 -6.58 -20.58 -9.36
CA SER A 127 -7.95 -20.33 -9.83
C SER A 127 -8.79 -21.60 -9.66
N ASN A 128 -10.06 -21.45 -9.33
CA ASN A 128 -10.91 -22.63 -9.15
C ASN A 128 -11.34 -23.25 -10.50
N ALA A 129 -12.08 -24.35 -10.44
CA ALA A 129 -12.57 -25.05 -11.64
C ALA A 129 -13.48 -24.22 -12.56
N ARG A 130 -13.93 -23.03 -12.11
CA ARG A 130 -14.74 -22.08 -12.90
C ARG A 130 -13.92 -20.87 -13.39
N GLY A 131 -12.63 -20.81 -13.09
CA GLY A 131 -11.78 -19.67 -13.46
C GLY A 131 -11.90 -18.47 -12.52
N ASN A 132 -12.36 -18.67 -11.28
CA ASN A 132 -12.48 -17.59 -10.30
C ASN A 132 -11.35 -17.63 -9.28
N ALA A 133 -10.93 -16.44 -8.83
CA ALA A 133 -9.95 -16.27 -7.76
C ALA A 133 -10.30 -15.07 -6.86
N SER A 134 -9.77 -15.06 -5.65
CA SER A 134 -9.93 -13.95 -4.71
C SER A 134 -8.64 -13.75 -3.93
N PHE A 135 -8.28 -12.48 -3.75
CA PHE A 135 -7.00 -12.08 -3.20
C PHE A 135 -7.23 -11.00 -2.14
N GLY A 136 -6.37 -11.02 -1.13
CA GLY A 136 -6.24 -9.95 -0.16
C GLY A 136 -4.78 -9.75 0.18
N ALA A 137 -4.35 -8.51 0.30
CA ALA A 137 -2.99 -8.18 0.67
C ALA A 137 -2.94 -6.85 1.44
N HIS A 138 -1.87 -6.66 2.19
CA HIS A 138 -1.53 -5.42 2.86
C HIS A 138 -0.10 -5.05 2.51
N LEU A 139 0.13 -3.79 2.20
CA LEU A 139 1.43 -3.23 1.87
C LEU A 139 1.70 -2.03 2.79
N PRO A 140 2.57 -2.19 3.80
CA PRO A 140 3.03 -1.09 4.64
C PRO A 140 3.85 -0.08 3.84
N VAL A 141 3.87 1.18 4.30
CA VAL A 141 4.78 2.19 3.76
C VAL A 141 6.24 1.76 3.92
N GLY A 142 7.02 1.91 2.85
CA GLY A 142 8.45 1.61 2.81
C GLY A 142 8.81 0.12 2.80
N ASP A 143 7.82 -0.77 2.83
CA ASP A 143 8.08 -2.20 2.66
C ASP A 143 8.57 -2.47 1.24
N THR A 144 9.59 -3.32 1.14
CA THR A 144 10.22 -3.76 -0.12
C THR A 144 10.43 -5.27 -0.18
N GLU A 145 9.95 -6.04 0.81
CA GLU A 145 10.11 -7.50 0.86
C GLU A 145 9.46 -8.20 -0.35
N GLY A 146 8.41 -7.61 -0.92
CA GLY A 146 7.74 -8.10 -2.12
C GLY A 146 8.45 -7.79 -3.45
N CYS A 147 9.57 -7.06 -3.45
CA CYS A 147 10.31 -6.74 -4.67
C CYS A 147 11.09 -7.93 -5.23
N GLN A 148 11.29 -7.94 -6.56
CA GLN A 148 12.10 -8.94 -7.24
C GLN A 148 13.11 -8.30 -8.18
N ALA A 149 14.32 -8.87 -8.25
CA ALA A 149 15.48 -8.27 -8.91
C ALA A 149 15.30 -7.97 -10.41
N GLY A 150 14.34 -8.63 -11.08
CA GLY A 150 14.01 -8.40 -12.49
C GLY A 150 12.86 -7.41 -12.73
N LEU A 151 12.36 -6.75 -11.68
CA LEU A 151 11.25 -5.80 -11.75
C LEU A 151 11.66 -4.45 -11.14
N PRO A 152 11.02 -3.34 -11.53
CA PRO A 152 11.22 -2.05 -10.87
C PRO A 152 10.95 -2.16 -9.38
N CYS A 153 11.95 -1.83 -8.56
CA CYS A 153 11.84 -1.78 -7.11
C CYS A 153 12.46 -0.48 -6.63
N GLY A 154 11.62 0.55 -6.50
CA GLY A 154 11.98 1.79 -5.83
C GLY A 154 11.97 1.60 -4.31
N GLU A 155 11.40 2.57 -3.59
CA GLU A 155 11.25 2.53 -2.13
C GLU A 155 9.92 1.89 -1.69
N GLY A 156 9.31 1.06 -2.55
CA GLY A 156 7.99 0.49 -2.31
C GLY A 156 6.88 1.55 -2.37
N LEU A 157 5.91 1.47 -1.47
CA LEU A 157 4.88 2.49 -1.29
C LEU A 157 5.35 3.56 -0.31
N THR A 158 5.53 4.80 -0.75
CA THR A 158 5.99 5.92 0.10
C THR A 158 4.96 7.04 0.24
N ASN A 159 3.97 7.09 -0.66
CA ASN A 159 2.93 8.12 -0.69
C ASN A 159 1.53 7.48 -0.78
N PRO A 160 1.07 6.71 0.22
CA PRO A 160 -0.15 5.91 0.12
C PRO A 160 -1.43 6.72 -0.12
N MET A 161 -1.47 7.95 0.37
CA MET A 161 -2.61 8.86 0.16
C MET A 161 -2.52 9.64 -1.16
N GLY A 162 -1.39 9.56 -1.86
CA GLY A 162 -1.09 10.32 -3.08
C GLY A 162 -0.79 9.47 -4.32
N ALA A 163 -0.51 8.17 -4.15
CA ALA A 163 -0.07 7.27 -5.20
C ALA A 163 -1.22 6.77 -6.08
N ASP A 164 -0.89 6.48 -7.34
CA ASP A 164 -1.69 5.59 -8.18
C ASP A 164 -1.23 4.15 -7.94
N ILE A 165 -2.18 3.23 -7.74
CA ILE A 165 -1.93 1.82 -7.49
C ILE A 165 -2.74 0.99 -8.48
N ASN A 166 -2.03 0.27 -9.35
CA ASN A 166 -2.63 -0.71 -10.24
C ASN A 166 -2.43 -2.10 -9.65
N LEU A 167 -3.46 -2.94 -9.73
CA LEU A 167 -3.38 -4.37 -9.37
C LEU A 167 -3.35 -5.17 -10.66
N ILE A 168 -2.32 -5.98 -10.86
CA ILE A 168 -2.15 -6.79 -12.07
C ILE A 168 -2.27 -8.27 -11.71
N VAL A 169 -3.19 -8.98 -12.36
CA VAL A 169 -3.37 -10.42 -12.23
C VAL A 169 -2.56 -11.12 -13.31
N ARG A 170 -1.64 -11.97 -12.88
CA ARG A 170 -0.74 -12.73 -13.75
C ARG A 170 -1.04 -14.21 -13.69
N ASP A 171 -1.10 -14.84 -14.86
CA ASP A 171 -1.24 -16.29 -15.02
C ASP A 171 0.11 -16.97 -15.18
N HIS A 172 0.33 -18.03 -14.40
CA HIS A 172 1.55 -18.83 -14.39
C HIS A 172 1.38 -20.18 -15.10
N GLY A 173 0.27 -20.36 -15.81
CA GLY A 173 -0.11 -21.63 -16.41
C GLY A 173 -0.67 -22.64 -15.41
N PRO A 174 -0.90 -23.89 -15.87
CA PRO A 174 -1.37 -24.98 -15.04
C PRO A 174 -0.55 -25.16 -13.76
N LEU A 175 -1.25 -25.49 -12.67
CA LEU A 175 -0.61 -25.85 -11.40
C LEU A 175 0.38 -27.02 -11.59
N VAL A 176 1.62 -26.82 -11.16
CA VAL A 176 2.65 -27.86 -11.06
C VAL A 176 2.96 -28.07 -9.57
N PRO A 177 2.56 -29.19 -8.94
CA PRO A 177 2.66 -29.36 -7.49
C PRO A 177 4.04 -29.07 -6.90
N GLU A 178 5.10 -29.50 -7.58
CA GLU A 178 6.49 -29.32 -7.12
C GLU A 178 7.01 -27.90 -7.28
N ALA A 179 6.41 -27.11 -8.20
CA ALA A 179 6.78 -25.71 -8.45
C ALA A 179 5.76 -24.72 -7.87
N LEU A 180 4.67 -25.21 -7.26
CA LEU A 180 3.56 -24.38 -6.80
C LEU A 180 4.01 -23.21 -5.91
N PRO A 181 4.85 -23.40 -4.86
CA PRO A 181 5.28 -22.28 -4.03
C PRO A 181 5.93 -21.17 -4.85
N ASP A 182 6.69 -21.52 -5.88
CA ASP A 182 7.31 -20.52 -6.75
C ASP A 182 6.30 -19.91 -7.72
N GLN A 183 5.39 -20.71 -8.30
CA GLN A 183 4.33 -20.21 -9.19
C GLN A 183 3.39 -19.19 -8.53
N ILE A 184 3.16 -19.27 -7.21
CA ILE A 184 2.24 -18.36 -6.50
C ILE A 184 2.93 -17.33 -5.61
N LEU A 185 4.27 -17.30 -5.55
CA LEU A 185 5.01 -16.31 -4.74
C LEU A 185 5.98 -15.47 -5.57
N THR A 186 6.21 -15.79 -6.84
CA THR A 186 7.18 -15.06 -7.67
C THR A 186 6.60 -14.68 -9.02
N PHE A 187 7.17 -13.66 -9.68
CA PHE A 187 6.62 -13.13 -10.94
C PHE A 187 6.90 -14.05 -12.13
N GLY A 188 7.99 -14.80 -12.05
CA GLY A 188 8.50 -15.68 -13.10
C GLY A 188 8.47 -17.17 -12.76
N GLY A 189 8.00 -17.57 -11.58
CA GLY A 189 7.91 -18.98 -11.19
C GLY A 189 7.09 -19.79 -12.20
N GLY A 190 7.72 -20.78 -12.83
CA GLY A 190 7.11 -21.64 -13.85
C GLY A 190 7.06 -21.05 -15.27
N CYS A 191 7.53 -19.80 -15.45
CA CYS A 191 7.45 -19.07 -16.71
C CYS A 191 8.68 -19.32 -17.60
N ASN A 192 8.47 -19.40 -18.92
CA ASN A 192 9.53 -19.47 -19.94
C ASN A 192 9.90 -18.10 -20.51
N ASN A 193 9.10 -17.08 -20.22
CA ASN A 193 9.15 -15.72 -20.79
C ASN A 193 9.27 -14.62 -19.72
N ALA A 194 9.62 -14.98 -18.49
CA ALA A 194 9.76 -14.01 -17.40
C ALA A 194 11.17 -13.37 -17.35
N PRO A 195 11.31 -12.15 -16.82
CA PRO A 195 12.61 -11.54 -16.59
C PRO A 195 13.51 -12.41 -15.69
N PRO A 196 14.84 -12.43 -15.90
CA PRO A 196 15.75 -13.14 -15.02
C PRO A 196 15.63 -12.67 -13.55
N GLY A 197 15.78 -13.61 -12.60
CA GLY A 197 15.75 -13.29 -11.17
C GLY A 197 14.35 -13.05 -10.58
N THR A 198 13.29 -13.40 -11.33
CA THR A 198 11.90 -13.27 -10.87
C THR A 198 11.25 -14.59 -10.47
N GLY A 199 12.04 -15.67 -10.31
CA GLY A 199 11.53 -17.01 -10.00
C GLY A 199 12.33 -18.08 -10.74
N THR A 200 11.99 -19.35 -10.50
CA THR A 200 12.55 -20.50 -11.22
C THR A 200 11.88 -20.59 -12.60
N PRO A 201 12.65 -20.55 -13.69
CA PRO A 201 12.10 -20.70 -15.03
C PRO A 201 11.37 -22.04 -15.19
N GLY A 202 10.29 -22.03 -15.97
CA GLY A 202 9.53 -23.22 -16.32
C GLY A 202 9.16 -23.24 -17.80
N GLN A 203 8.07 -23.93 -18.12
CA GLN A 203 7.66 -24.21 -19.49
C GLN A 203 6.50 -23.35 -19.99
N PHE A 204 5.83 -22.61 -19.10
CA PHE A 204 4.60 -21.90 -19.44
C PHE A 204 4.90 -20.49 -19.96
N ALA A 205 4.17 -20.07 -20.99
CA ALA A 205 4.17 -18.68 -21.42
C ALA A 205 3.21 -17.92 -20.49
N CYS A 206 3.76 -17.25 -19.49
CA CYS A 206 2.99 -16.51 -18.49
C CYS A 206 2.54 -15.15 -19.04
N GLU A 207 1.36 -14.71 -18.63
CA GLU A 207 0.74 -13.50 -19.17
C GLU A 207 0.08 -12.69 -18.05
N ASP A 208 0.17 -11.37 -18.16
CA ASP A 208 -0.65 -10.47 -17.34
C ASP A 208 -2.02 -10.39 -18.02
N LEU A 209 -3.02 -11.04 -17.43
CA LEU A 209 -4.32 -11.22 -18.09
C LEU A 209 -5.26 -10.05 -17.82
N GLN A 210 -5.24 -9.57 -16.58
CA GLN A 210 -6.24 -8.66 -16.06
C GLN A 210 -5.60 -7.62 -15.16
N GLY A 211 -6.22 -6.45 -15.08
CA GLY A 211 -5.81 -5.42 -14.15
C GLY A 211 -6.96 -4.56 -13.66
N SER A 212 -6.71 -3.85 -12.56
CA SER A 212 -7.61 -2.82 -12.05
C SER A 212 -6.79 -1.60 -11.62
N VAL A 213 -7.27 -0.41 -11.97
CA VAL A 213 -6.55 0.85 -11.79
C VAL A 213 -7.20 1.63 -10.64
N HIS A 214 -6.39 2.09 -9.69
CA HIS A 214 -6.83 2.96 -8.59
C HIS A 214 -6.03 4.25 -8.57
N GLU A 215 -6.65 5.32 -9.06
CA GLU A 215 -6.00 6.64 -9.12
C GLU A 215 -6.26 7.48 -7.86
N ASN A 216 -5.36 8.43 -7.61
CA ASN A 216 -5.53 9.52 -6.65
C ASN A 216 -5.83 10.87 -7.28
#